data_AF-A0A151REX7-F1
#
_entry.id   AF-A0A151REX7-F1
#
_cell.length_a   1.000
_cell.length_b   1.000
_cell.length_c   1.000
_cell.angle_alpha   90.00
_cell.angle_beta   90.00
_cell.angle_gamma   90.00
#
_symmetry.space_group_name_H-M   'P 1'
#
loop_
_entity.id
_entity.type
_entity.pdbx_description
1 polymer ?
#
loop_
_entity_poly.entity_id
_entity_poly.type
_entity_poly.pdbx_seq_one_letter_code
_entity_poly.pdbx_strand_id
1 'polypeptide(L)'
;MVHQHFQSYYYALDAATTSDPFQLLSQEWRNSLEKPLLWLGDLHPLLFTHLARSFLREDSPSDTDTDTDTDASSSHHRPWQVALAWRNPSDSLTARMDQIDCGLRLIVPTLSDRLKRAEDAFVDRVVPDWFRSRHRKDAAKVALGADFKEHMEEVVSAFLYANRLRRNVLLDIMSATSVYQAALFLEGLAQFLIGFRDPHLLNALEHCKALPLHAKHCRPRCH
;
A
#
# COMPACT_ATOMS: atom_id res chain seq x y z
N MET A 1 19.70 1.03 -9.60
CA MET A 1 18.87 1.99 -10.36
C MET A 1 17.41 1.95 -9.92
N VAL A 2 16.71 0.80 -10.02
CA VAL A 2 15.27 0.69 -9.64
C VAL A 2 15.03 0.89 -8.13
N HIS A 3 15.86 0.32 -7.25
CA HIS A 3 15.74 0.55 -5.81
C HIS A 3 15.81 2.05 -5.44
N GLN A 4 16.78 2.77 -6.03
CA GLN A 4 16.94 4.20 -5.81
C GLN A 4 15.73 5.00 -6.31
N HIS A 5 15.09 4.55 -7.41
CA HIS A 5 13.85 5.17 -7.89
C HIS A 5 12.74 5.07 -6.83
N PHE A 6 12.52 3.91 -6.22
CA PHE A 6 11.53 3.76 -5.14
C PHE A 6 11.87 4.61 -3.90
N GLN A 7 13.16 4.70 -3.53
CA GLN A 7 13.57 5.57 -2.43
C GLN A 7 13.29 7.04 -2.75
N SER A 8 13.73 7.53 -3.92
CA SER A 8 13.49 8.89 -4.38
C SER A 8 12.01 9.22 -4.48
N TYR A 9 11.18 8.26 -4.93
CA TYR A 9 9.74 8.40 -4.95
C TYR A 9 9.15 8.69 -3.57
N TYR A 10 9.52 7.91 -2.54
CA TYR A 10 9.03 8.16 -1.18
C TYR A 10 9.59 9.43 -0.55
N TYR A 11 10.81 9.86 -0.91
CA TYR A 11 11.32 11.16 -0.50
C TYR A 11 10.57 12.32 -1.18
N ALA A 12 10.18 12.17 -2.44
CA ALA A 12 9.35 13.14 -3.13
C ALA A 12 7.96 13.24 -2.50
N LEU A 13 7.37 12.10 -2.08
CA LEU A 13 6.13 12.10 -1.31
C LEU A 13 6.29 12.81 0.05
N ASP A 14 7.41 12.62 0.76
CA ASP A 14 7.67 13.33 2.02
C ASP A 14 7.77 14.85 1.80
N ALA A 15 8.44 15.28 0.73
CA ALA A 15 8.55 16.68 0.35
C ALA A 15 7.18 17.28 -0.04
N ALA A 16 6.38 16.55 -0.81
CA ALA A 16 5.02 16.94 -1.18
C ALA A 16 4.12 17.03 0.06
N THR A 17 4.19 16.06 0.98
CA THR A 17 3.44 16.05 2.23
C THR A 17 3.74 17.28 3.08
N THR A 18 5.01 17.67 3.15
CA THR A 18 5.44 18.83 3.96
C THR A 18 5.05 20.16 3.33
N SER A 19 5.02 20.22 1.99
CA SER A 19 4.74 21.45 1.24
C SER A 19 3.25 21.68 1.02
N ASP A 20 2.52 20.64 0.62
CA ASP A 20 1.10 20.65 0.30
C ASP A 20 0.48 19.26 0.55
N PRO A 21 0.06 18.97 1.80
CA PRO A 21 -0.49 17.66 2.17
C PRO A 21 -1.79 17.31 1.43
N PHE A 22 -2.50 18.29 0.87
CA PHE A 22 -3.73 18.03 0.13
C PHE A 22 -3.50 17.22 -1.14
N GLN A 23 -2.30 17.28 -1.72
CA GLN A 23 -1.95 16.46 -2.88
C GLN A 23 -2.05 14.97 -2.56
N LEU A 24 -1.70 14.55 -1.34
CA LEU A 24 -1.77 13.14 -0.95
C LEU A 24 -3.16 12.74 -0.46
N LEU A 25 -4.00 13.69 -0.04
CA LEU A 25 -5.41 13.45 0.25
C LEU A 25 -6.26 13.38 -1.03
N SER A 26 -5.86 14.11 -2.07
CA SER A 26 -6.53 14.17 -3.38
C SER A 26 -5.56 13.80 -4.50
N GLN A 27 -5.33 12.49 -4.64
CA GLN A 27 -4.35 11.99 -5.63
C GLN A 27 -4.99 11.86 -7.01
N GLU A 28 -5.05 12.97 -7.75
CA GLU A 28 -5.62 13.01 -9.10
C GLU A 28 -4.86 12.11 -10.10
N TRP A 29 -3.58 11.86 -9.85
CA TRP A 29 -2.76 10.96 -10.66
C TRP A 29 -3.03 9.47 -10.41
N ARG A 30 -3.80 9.13 -9.36
CA ARG A 30 -4.17 7.75 -9.02
C ARG A 30 -5.47 7.35 -9.69
N ASN A 31 -5.45 6.21 -10.37
CA ASN A 31 -6.62 5.69 -11.07
C ASN A 31 -7.55 4.89 -10.14
N SER A 32 -8.69 4.46 -10.67
CA SER A 32 -9.72 3.70 -9.94
C SER A 32 -9.26 2.32 -9.47
N LEU A 33 -8.33 1.67 -10.19
CA LEU A 33 -7.73 0.38 -9.78
C LEU A 33 -6.74 0.53 -8.63
N GLU A 34 -5.99 1.63 -8.59
CA GLU A 34 -4.98 1.87 -7.56
C GLU A 34 -5.63 2.27 -6.23
N LYS A 35 -6.68 3.10 -6.26
CA LYS A 35 -7.29 3.71 -5.07
C LYS A 35 -7.63 2.73 -3.93
N PRO A 36 -8.21 1.54 -4.18
CA PRO A 36 -8.52 0.57 -3.12
C PRO A 36 -7.28 -0.01 -2.41
N LEU A 37 -6.10 0.11 -3.02
CA LEU A 37 -4.84 -0.43 -2.50
C LEU A 37 -4.03 0.61 -1.71
N LEU A 38 -4.49 1.86 -1.71
CA LEU A 38 -3.83 2.96 -1.03
C LEU A 38 -4.22 2.97 0.45
N TRP A 39 -3.25 3.33 1.28
CA TRP A 39 -3.39 3.51 2.71
C TRP A 39 -2.52 4.71 3.08
N LEU A 40 -3.05 5.79 3.67
CA LEU A 40 -2.21 6.97 4.00
C LEU A 40 -1.36 7.48 2.81
N GLY A 41 -2.04 7.77 1.69
CA GLY A 41 -1.45 8.42 0.52
C GLY A 41 -0.63 7.54 -0.42
N ASP A 42 -0.39 6.26 -0.14
CA ASP A 42 0.24 5.37 -1.12
C ASP A 42 -0.02 3.88 -0.82
N LEU A 43 0.53 2.96 -1.62
CA LEU A 43 0.41 1.52 -1.45
C LEU A 43 0.48 1.04 0.00
N HIS A 44 -0.40 0.11 0.36
CA HIS A 44 -0.34 -0.57 1.64
C HIS A 44 0.97 -1.39 1.77
N PRO A 45 1.77 -1.26 2.85
CA PRO A 45 3.10 -1.89 2.95
C PRO A 45 3.07 -3.43 2.90
N LEU A 46 1.98 -4.08 3.33
CA LEU A 46 1.79 -5.54 3.16
C LEU A 46 1.77 -5.99 1.69
N LEU A 47 1.49 -5.10 0.73
CA LEU A 47 1.54 -5.48 -0.69
C LEU A 47 2.96 -5.87 -1.10
N PHE A 48 3.98 -5.27 -0.49
CA PHE A 48 5.37 -5.63 -0.78
C PHE A 48 5.70 -7.05 -0.31
N THR A 49 5.26 -7.43 0.89
CA THR A 49 5.50 -8.78 1.42
C THR A 49 4.62 -9.82 0.72
N HIS A 50 3.37 -9.48 0.38
CA HIS A 50 2.50 -10.35 -0.40
C HIS A 50 3.08 -10.62 -1.80
N LEU A 51 3.60 -9.59 -2.46
CA LEU A 51 4.30 -9.74 -3.74
C LEU A 51 5.58 -10.58 -3.58
N ALA A 52 6.39 -10.33 -2.57
CA ALA A 52 7.57 -11.17 -2.31
C ALA A 52 7.19 -12.65 -2.11
N ARG A 53 6.07 -12.91 -1.42
CA ARG A 53 5.55 -14.26 -1.22
C ARG A 53 4.93 -14.90 -2.46
N SER A 54 4.46 -14.13 -3.44
CA SER A 54 3.91 -14.74 -4.67
C SER A 54 5.01 -15.49 -5.42
N PHE A 55 6.24 -14.98 -5.42
CA PHE A 55 7.40 -15.68 -5.98
C PHE A 55 7.76 -16.98 -5.24
N LEU A 56 7.32 -17.15 -3.99
CA LEU A 56 7.58 -18.36 -3.19
C LEU A 56 6.55 -19.47 -3.43
N ARG A 57 5.39 -19.13 -4.00
CA ARG A 57 4.23 -20.03 -4.14
C ARG A 57 4.10 -20.67 -5.52
N GLU A 58 4.89 -20.27 -6.50
CA GLU A 58 4.81 -20.77 -7.88
C GLU A 58 5.26 -22.24 -8.03
N ASP A 59 5.84 -22.87 -7.01
CA ASP A 59 6.42 -24.21 -7.07
C ASP A 59 5.80 -25.22 -6.07
N SER A 60 4.47 -25.33 -5.95
CA SER A 60 3.90 -26.61 -5.49
C SER A 60 3.70 -27.50 -6.73
N PRO A 61 4.62 -28.43 -7.07
CA PRO A 61 4.29 -29.44 -8.06
C PRO A 61 3.04 -30.17 -7.55
N SER A 62 1.99 -30.22 -8.36
CA SER A 62 0.96 -31.24 -8.14
C SER A 62 1.68 -32.59 -8.17
N ASP A 63 1.50 -33.41 -7.13
CA ASP A 63 2.00 -34.78 -7.01
C ASP A 63 1.41 -35.67 -8.12
N THR A 64 1.81 -35.42 -9.36
CA THR A 64 1.61 -36.30 -10.49
C THR A 64 3.00 -36.54 -11.05
N ASP A 65 3.58 -37.64 -10.58
CA ASP A 65 4.72 -38.31 -11.20
C ASP A 65 4.44 -38.53 -12.68
N THR A 66 4.87 -37.59 -13.51
CA THR A 66 5.09 -37.82 -14.92
C THR A 66 6.45 -37.29 -15.25
N ASP A 67 7.40 -38.21 -15.39
CA ASP A 67 8.64 -38.06 -16.15
C ASP A 67 8.29 -37.59 -17.56
N THR A 68 8.10 -36.28 -17.69
CA THR A 68 8.06 -35.61 -18.98
C THR A 68 9.04 -34.47 -18.87
N ASP A 69 10.13 -34.59 -19.63
CA ASP A 69 11.02 -33.52 -20.08
C ASP A 69 10.15 -32.37 -20.60
N THR A 70 9.64 -31.57 -19.69
CA THR A 70 8.70 -30.49 -19.99
C THR A 70 9.56 -29.32 -20.40
N ASP A 71 9.94 -29.40 -21.67
CA ASP A 71 10.21 -28.33 -22.60
C ASP A 71 10.39 -26.95 -21.94
N ALA A 72 11.62 -26.70 -21.49
CA ALA A 72 12.13 -25.40 -21.08
C ALA A 72 12.21 -24.40 -22.26
N SER A 73 11.39 -24.57 -23.28
CA SER A 73 11.45 -23.86 -24.57
C SER A 73 10.82 -22.47 -24.54
N SER A 74 10.11 -22.11 -23.47
CA SER A 74 9.69 -20.72 -23.21
C SER A 74 10.68 -19.94 -22.33
N SER A 75 11.71 -20.59 -21.78
CA SER A 75 12.69 -19.98 -20.85
C SER A 75 13.96 -19.43 -21.51
N HIS A 76 14.08 -19.54 -22.84
CA HIS A 76 15.35 -19.38 -23.59
C HIS A 76 16.00 -17.98 -23.60
N HIS A 77 15.55 -17.03 -22.80
CA HIS A 77 16.17 -15.69 -22.73
C HIS A 77 16.63 -15.23 -21.34
N ARG A 78 16.37 -15.99 -20.27
CA ARG A 78 16.81 -15.60 -18.93
C ARG A 78 17.97 -16.46 -18.45
N PRO A 79 19.06 -15.88 -17.91
CA PRO A 79 20.11 -16.65 -17.26
C PRO A 79 19.53 -17.57 -16.19
N TRP A 80 20.03 -18.80 -16.08
CA TRP A 80 19.49 -19.82 -15.17
C TRP A 80 19.47 -19.37 -13.71
N GLN A 81 20.42 -18.52 -13.29
CA GLN A 81 20.46 -17.94 -11.94
C GLN A 81 19.25 -17.06 -11.65
N VAL A 82 18.70 -16.43 -12.69
CA VAL A 82 17.50 -15.60 -12.60
C VAL A 82 16.25 -16.48 -12.67
N ALA A 83 16.23 -17.49 -13.54
CA ALA A 83 15.11 -18.42 -13.65
C ALA A 83 14.89 -19.25 -12.38
N LEU A 84 15.96 -19.57 -11.64
CA LEU A 84 15.90 -20.38 -10.42
C LEU A 84 16.05 -19.54 -9.14
N ALA A 85 16.07 -18.20 -9.23
CA ALA A 85 16.38 -17.33 -8.10
C ALA A 85 15.45 -17.51 -6.89
N TRP A 86 14.19 -17.87 -7.15
CA TRP A 86 13.17 -18.10 -6.13
C TRP A 86 12.92 -19.57 -5.83
N ARG A 87 13.60 -20.49 -6.53
CA ARG A 87 13.55 -21.92 -6.20
C ARG A 87 14.26 -22.15 -4.87
N ASN A 88 13.61 -22.88 -3.97
CA ASN A 88 14.11 -23.19 -2.63
C ASN A 88 14.50 -21.92 -1.84
N PRO A 89 13.52 -21.06 -1.47
CA PRO A 89 13.81 -19.89 -0.65
C PRO A 89 14.50 -20.30 0.65
N SER A 90 15.45 -19.49 1.11
CA SER A 90 16.11 -19.77 2.38
C SER A 90 15.14 -19.59 3.55
N ASP A 91 15.28 -20.40 4.60
CA ASP A 91 14.50 -20.26 5.83
C ASP A 91 14.63 -18.85 6.43
N SER A 92 15.80 -18.22 6.26
CA SER A 92 16.06 -16.86 6.69
C SER A 92 15.19 -15.82 5.97
N LEU A 93 14.94 -16.00 4.66
CA LEU A 93 14.11 -15.12 3.87
C LEU A 93 12.65 -15.24 4.31
N THR A 94 12.15 -16.47 4.46
CA THR A 94 10.79 -16.75 4.92
C THR A 94 10.56 -16.20 6.33
N ALA A 95 11.47 -16.48 7.27
CA ALA A 95 11.40 -15.94 8.62
C ALA A 95 11.43 -14.41 8.66
N ARG A 96 12.21 -13.77 7.78
CA ARG A 96 12.24 -12.31 7.67
C ARG A 96 10.93 -11.75 7.13
N MET A 97 10.31 -12.38 6.14
CA MET A 97 8.96 -11.98 5.66
C MET A 97 7.92 -12.09 6.77
N ASP A 98 7.95 -13.17 7.56
CA ASP A 98 7.05 -13.35 8.69
C ASP A 98 7.25 -12.29 9.77
N GLN A 99 8.49 -11.93 10.05
CA GLN A 99 8.82 -10.85 10.99
C GLN A 99 8.28 -9.50 10.52
N ILE A 100 8.49 -9.15 9.24
CA ILE A 100 8.00 -7.91 8.66
C ILE A 100 6.47 -7.87 8.76
N ASP A 101 5.79 -8.94 8.37
CA ASP A 101 4.32 -9.01 8.43
C ASP A 101 3.77 -8.90 9.84
N CYS A 102 4.38 -9.61 10.80
CA CYS A 102 3.99 -9.48 12.21
C CYS A 102 4.12 -8.04 12.70
N GLY A 103 5.22 -7.37 12.34
CA GLY A 103 5.41 -5.95 12.64
C GLY A 103 4.35 -5.06 11.99
N LEU A 104 4.07 -5.27 10.70
CA LEU A 104 3.06 -4.50 9.95
C LEU A 104 1.65 -4.70 10.53
N ARG A 105 1.29 -5.91 10.97
CA ARG A 105 0.00 -6.20 11.62
C ARG A 105 -0.20 -5.43 12.93
N LEU A 106 0.87 -4.94 13.57
CA LEU A 106 0.79 -4.08 14.74
C LEU A 106 0.82 -2.60 14.36
N ILE A 107 1.76 -2.22 13.49
CA ILE A 107 2.02 -0.82 13.15
C ILE A 107 0.87 -0.21 12.33
N VAL A 108 0.38 -0.93 11.31
CA VAL A 108 -0.63 -0.42 10.39
C VAL A 108 -1.94 -0.07 11.12
N PRO A 109 -2.54 -0.96 11.94
CA PRO A 109 -3.74 -0.60 12.70
C PRO A 109 -3.47 0.53 13.68
N THR A 110 -2.34 0.51 14.39
CA THR A 110 -1.99 1.55 15.37
C THR A 110 -1.93 2.94 14.73
N LEU A 111 -1.31 3.04 13.54
CA LEU A 111 -1.21 4.32 12.82
C LEU A 111 -2.57 4.75 12.23
N SER A 112 -3.37 3.79 11.77
CA SER A 112 -4.73 4.06 11.28
C SER A 112 -5.64 4.55 12.40
N ASP A 113 -5.58 3.94 13.58
CA ASP A 113 -6.32 4.36 14.77
C ASP A 113 -5.85 5.69 15.31
N ARG A 114 -4.56 6.02 15.17
CA ARG A 114 -4.02 7.34 15.50
C ARG A 114 -4.62 8.41 14.59
N LEU A 115 -4.60 8.20 13.27
CA LEU A 115 -5.18 9.16 12.32
C LEU A 115 -6.69 9.29 12.52
N LYS A 116 -7.41 8.18 12.67
CA LYS A 116 -8.85 8.19 12.93
C LYS A 116 -9.20 9.00 14.18
N ARG A 117 -8.46 8.83 15.28
CA ARG A 117 -8.66 9.65 16.49
C ARG A 117 -8.38 11.13 16.27
N ALA A 118 -7.40 11.46 15.42
CA ALA A 118 -7.12 12.84 15.05
C ALA A 118 -8.22 13.46 14.18
N GLU A 119 -8.81 12.68 13.27
CA GLU A 119 -9.98 13.06 12.48
C GLU A 119 -11.21 13.26 13.39
N ASP A 120 -11.52 12.30 14.26
CA ASP A 120 -12.62 12.39 15.22
C ASP A 120 -12.48 13.64 16.11
N ALA A 121 -11.29 13.86 16.67
CA ALA A 121 -11.01 15.03 17.52
C ALA A 121 -11.07 16.36 16.75
N PHE A 122 -10.74 16.37 15.45
CA PHE A 122 -10.90 17.56 14.61
C PHE A 122 -12.38 17.85 14.35
N VAL A 123 -13.17 16.82 14.00
CA VAL A 123 -14.62 16.94 13.78
C VAL A 123 -15.32 17.42 15.05
N ASP A 124 -14.98 16.86 16.21
CA ASP A 124 -15.56 17.24 17.50
C ASP A 124 -15.29 18.70 17.87
N ARG A 125 -14.15 19.26 17.46
CA ARG A 125 -13.80 20.67 17.68
C ARG A 125 -14.48 21.60 16.69
N VAL A 126 -14.47 21.24 15.40
CA VAL A 126 -14.97 22.11 14.32
C VAL A 126 -16.49 22.16 14.25
N VAL A 127 -17.18 21.03 14.45
CA VAL A 127 -18.64 20.94 14.26
C VAL A 127 -19.40 21.89 15.20
N PRO A 128 -19.17 21.92 16.51
CA PRO A 128 -19.88 22.82 17.43
C PRO A 128 -19.66 24.30 17.08
N ASP A 129 -18.43 24.67 16.73
CA ASP A 129 -18.06 26.04 16.43
C ASP A 129 -18.63 26.47 15.07
N TRP A 130 -18.69 25.60 14.08
CA TRP A 130 -19.38 25.84 12.81
C TRP A 130 -20.86 26.21 13.01
N PHE A 131 -21.57 25.47 13.85
CA PHE A 131 -22.98 25.77 14.15
C PHE A 131 -23.16 27.08 14.91
N ARG A 132 -22.28 27.40 15.86
CA ARG A 132 -22.36 28.65 16.66
C ARG A 132 -21.95 29.89 15.87
N SER A 133 -21.01 29.76 14.94
CA SER A 133 -20.38 30.87 14.22
C SER A 133 -21.15 31.35 12.99
N ARG A 134 -22.28 30.72 12.65
CA ARG A 134 -23.24 31.21 11.65
C ARG A 134 -23.68 32.66 11.90
N HIS A 135 -23.55 33.17 13.13
CA HIS A 135 -23.92 34.52 13.54
C HIS A 135 -22.75 35.42 14.03
N ARG A 136 -21.51 34.93 14.12
CA ARG A 136 -20.32 35.71 14.54
C ARG A 136 -19.08 35.30 13.72
N LYS A 137 -18.69 36.12 12.74
CA LYS A 137 -17.75 35.74 11.67
C LYS A 137 -16.26 35.74 12.06
N ASP A 138 -15.78 36.68 12.87
CA ASP A 138 -14.33 36.94 12.93
C ASP A 138 -13.56 36.06 13.93
N ALA A 139 -14.06 35.89 15.16
CA ALA A 139 -13.40 35.06 16.18
C ALA A 139 -13.42 33.56 15.83
N ALA A 140 -14.52 33.10 15.21
CA ALA A 140 -14.66 31.71 14.80
C ALA A 140 -13.71 31.31 13.66
N LYS A 141 -13.37 32.25 12.78
CA LYS A 141 -12.44 32.02 11.66
C LYS A 141 -11.02 31.75 12.16
N VAL A 142 -10.60 32.42 13.23
CA VAL A 142 -9.27 32.24 13.84
C VAL A 142 -9.17 30.89 14.56
N ALA A 143 -10.18 30.53 15.36
CA ALA A 143 -10.23 29.24 16.05
C ALA A 143 -10.25 28.06 15.06
N LEU A 144 -11.11 28.13 14.04
CA LEU A 144 -11.15 27.13 12.95
C LEU A 144 -9.80 26.97 12.24
N GLY A 145 -9.08 28.09 12.01
CA GLY A 145 -7.76 28.05 11.40
C GLY A 145 -6.71 27.35 12.27
N ALA A 146 -6.79 27.50 13.60
CA ALA A 146 -5.89 26.83 14.53
C ALA A 146 -6.16 25.32 14.61
N ASP A 147 -7.43 24.92 14.76
CA ASP A 147 -7.83 23.50 14.79
C ASP A 147 -7.50 22.80 13.47
N PHE A 148 -7.72 23.49 12.35
CA PHE A 148 -7.34 22.99 11.03
C PHE A 148 -5.83 22.77 10.92
N LYS A 149 -5.01 23.74 11.36
CA LYS A 149 -3.56 23.62 11.32
C LYS A 149 -3.06 22.44 12.16
N GLU A 150 -3.55 22.29 13.39
CA GLU A 150 -3.17 21.18 14.28
C GLU A 150 -3.53 19.82 13.65
N HIS A 151 -4.73 19.69 13.09
CA HIS A 151 -5.14 18.48 12.40
C HIS A 151 -4.22 18.16 11.20
N MET A 152 -3.89 19.17 10.41
CA MET A 152 -3.00 18.99 9.26
C MET A 152 -1.57 18.61 9.66
N GLU A 153 -1.04 19.14 10.76
CA GLU A 153 0.27 18.72 11.29
C GLU A 153 0.29 17.22 11.66
N GLU A 154 -0.82 16.71 12.21
CA GLU A 154 -0.97 15.30 12.54
C GLU A 154 -1.14 14.42 11.29
N VAL A 155 -1.90 14.86 10.29
CA VAL A 155 -2.00 14.21 8.98
C VAL A 155 -0.62 14.13 8.33
N VAL A 156 0.13 15.23 8.29
CA VAL A 156 1.51 15.28 7.75
C VAL A 156 2.40 14.28 8.49
N SER A 157 2.36 14.27 9.82
CA SER A 157 3.12 13.34 10.66
C SER A 157 2.81 11.88 10.32
N ALA A 158 1.54 11.53 10.15
CA ALA A 158 1.11 10.18 9.81
C ALA A 158 1.59 9.75 8.42
N PHE A 159 1.51 10.62 7.41
CA PHE A 159 1.94 10.33 6.05
C PHE A 159 3.47 10.15 5.97
N LEU A 160 4.24 11.02 6.64
CA LEU A 160 5.70 10.88 6.73
C LEU A 160 6.10 9.55 7.39
N TYR A 161 5.39 9.16 8.46
CA TYR A 161 5.63 7.87 9.10
C TYR A 161 5.30 6.71 8.16
N ALA A 162 4.17 6.76 7.45
CA ALA A 162 3.76 5.72 6.51
C ALA A 162 4.78 5.56 5.36
N ASN A 163 5.27 6.66 4.79
CA ASN A 163 6.30 6.63 3.75
C ASN A 163 7.62 6.05 4.26
N ARG A 164 8.03 6.42 5.47
CA ARG A 164 9.20 5.82 6.12
C ARG A 164 9.03 4.31 6.32
N LEU A 165 7.84 3.87 6.75
CA LEU A 165 7.53 2.46 6.92
C LEU A 165 7.65 1.69 5.60
N ARG A 166 7.12 2.22 4.50
CA ARG A 166 7.25 1.61 3.15
C ARG A 166 8.71 1.48 2.73
N ARG A 167 9.51 2.53 2.90
CA ARG A 167 10.95 2.49 2.60
C ARG A 167 11.66 1.43 3.42
N ASN A 168 11.37 1.34 4.72
CA ASN A 168 11.97 0.35 5.60
C ASN A 168 11.59 -1.08 5.20
N VAL A 169 10.33 -1.34 4.89
CA VAL A 169 9.87 -2.66 4.43
C VAL A 169 10.59 -3.06 3.13
N LEU A 170 10.68 -2.16 2.15
CA LEU A 170 11.41 -2.42 0.91
C LEU A 170 12.89 -2.73 1.18
N LEU A 171 13.53 -1.94 2.05
CA LEU A 171 14.91 -2.17 2.47
C LEU A 171 15.08 -3.52 3.18
N ASP A 172 14.17 -3.87 4.08
CA ASP A 172 14.20 -5.12 4.83
C ASP A 172 14.05 -6.33 3.91
N ILE A 173 13.12 -6.28 2.95
CA ILE A 173 12.97 -7.31 1.91
C ILE A 173 14.27 -7.44 1.13
N MET A 174 14.80 -6.33 0.63
CA MET A 174 16.02 -6.33 -0.19
C MET A 174 17.24 -6.86 0.57
N SER A 175 17.36 -6.56 1.86
CA SER A 175 18.45 -7.03 2.71
C SER A 175 18.40 -8.55 2.97
N ALA A 176 17.22 -9.14 2.87
CA ALA A 176 16.98 -10.56 3.08
C ALA A 176 17.15 -11.40 1.80
N THR A 177 17.12 -10.75 0.64
CA THR A 177 17.18 -11.38 -0.68
C THR A 177 18.60 -11.38 -1.24
N SER A 178 18.91 -12.39 -2.06
CA SER A 178 20.07 -12.34 -2.94
C SER A 178 19.93 -11.23 -4.00
N VAL A 179 21.02 -10.86 -4.68
CA VAL A 179 20.99 -9.84 -5.74
C VAL A 179 19.97 -10.18 -6.85
N TYR A 180 19.86 -11.46 -7.22
CA TYR A 180 18.91 -11.91 -8.25
C TYR A 180 17.46 -11.85 -7.77
N GLN A 181 17.19 -12.31 -6.53
CA GLN A 181 15.87 -12.21 -5.91
C GLN A 181 15.44 -10.75 -5.75
N ALA A 182 16.34 -9.88 -5.27
CA ALA A 182 16.08 -8.45 -5.13
C ALA A 182 15.73 -7.81 -6.49
N ALA A 183 16.49 -8.14 -7.54
CA ALA A 183 16.24 -7.63 -8.89
C ALA A 183 14.87 -8.06 -9.41
N LEU A 184 14.53 -9.35 -9.28
CA LEU A 184 13.23 -9.89 -9.69
C LEU A 184 12.06 -9.34 -8.87
N PHE A 185 12.24 -9.18 -7.57
CA PHE A 185 11.24 -8.55 -6.71
C PHE A 185 10.94 -7.11 -7.17
N LEU A 186 11.98 -6.31 -7.41
CA LEU A 186 11.81 -4.93 -7.85
C LEU A 186 11.23 -4.82 -9.26
N GLU A 187 11.59 -5.74 -10.16
CA GLU A 187 10.99 -5.86 -11.48
C GLU A 187 9.50 -6.22 -11.37
N GLY A 188 9.16 -7.24 -10.58
CA GLY A 188 7.78 -7.63 -10.33
C GLY A 188 6.96 -6.52 -9.69
N LEU A 189 7.56 -5.74 -8.78
CA LEU A 189 6.90 -4.58 -8.17
C LEU A 189 6.63 -3.49 -9.21
N ALA A 190 7.58 -3.22 -10.10
CA ALA A 190 7.38 -2.29 -11.21
C ALA A 190 6.30 -2.80 -12.17
N GLN A 191 6.31 -4.08 -12.53
CA GLN A 191 5.29 -4.69 -13.39
C GLN A 191 3.90 -4.65 -12.74
N PHE A 192 3.80 -4.96 -11.45
CA PHE A 192 2.56 -4.85 -10.68
C PHE A 192 1.99 -3.43 -10.72
N LEU A 193 2.84 -2.42 -10.53
CA LEU A 193 2.46 -1.01 -10.61
C LEU A 193 2.05 -0.57 -12.03
N ILE A 194 2.79 -1.00 -13.05
CA ILE A 194 2.48 -0.72 -14.45
C ILE A 194 1.15 -1.41 -14.84
N GLY A 195 0.88 -2.60 -14.31
CA GLY A 195 -0.35 -3.34 -14.55
C GLY A 195 -1.62 -2.57 -14.18
N PHE A 196 -1.57 -1.67 -13.18
CA PHE A 196 -2.70 -0.78 -12.87
C PHE A 196 -3.00 0.24 -13.96
N ARG A 197 -2.10 0.45 -14.91
CA ARG A 197 -2.27 1.37 -16.04
C ARG A 197 -2.76 0.65 -17.30
N ASP A 198 -3.11 -0.63 -17.20
CA ASP A 198 -3.68 -1.37 -18.32
C ASP A 198 -5.05 -0.79 -18.71
N PRO A 199 -5.22 -0.31 -19.96
CA PRO A 199 -6.44 0.37 -20.38
C PRO A 199 -7.64 -0.56 -20.45
N HIS A 200 -7.44 -1.85 -20.73
CA HIS A 200 -8.53 -2.83 -20.77
C HIS A 200 -9.06 -3.13 -19.38
N LEU A 201 -8.18 -3.32 -18.39
CA LEU A 201 -8.56 -3.53 -16.99
C LEU A 201 -9.24 -2.28 -16.41
N LEU A 202 -8.72 -1.09 -16.69
CA LEU A 202 -9.34 0.17 -16.26
C LEU A 202 -10.74 0.32 -16.83
N ASN A 203 -10.88 0.13 -18.15
CA ASN A 203 -12.16 0.22 -18.83
C ASN A 203 -13.16 -0.83 -18.28
N ALA A 204 -12.71 -2.07 -18.05
CA ALA A 204 -13.53 -3.12 -17.48
C ALA A 204 -14.02 -2.78 -16.07
N LEU A 205 -13.16 -2.22 -15.21
CA LEU A 205 -13.53 -1.82 -13.85
C LEU A 205 -14.53 -0.66 -13.85
N GLU A 206 -14.28 0.37 -14.66
CA GLU A 206 -15.14 1.57 -14.72
C GLU A 206 -16.54 1.25 -15.26
N HIS A 207 -16.64 0.27 -16.15
CA HIS A 207 -17.90 -0.20 -16.71
C HIS A 207 -18.49 -1.40 -15.93
N CYS A 208 -17.82 -1.85 -14.87
CA CYS A 208 -18.33 -2.89 -13.99
C CYS A 208 -19.48 -2.29 -13.18
N LYS A 209 -20.72 -2.72 -13.47
CA LYS A 209 -21.90 -2.32 -12.70
C LYS A 209 -21.77 -2.86 -11.27
N ALA A 210 -21.31 -2.01 -10.36
CA ALA A 210 -21.28 -2.14 -8.90
C ALA A 210 -21.33 -3.58 -8.35
N LEU A 211 -20.17 -4.10 -7.92
CA LEU A 211 -20.13 -5.12 -6.86
C LEU A 211 -20.87 -4.56 -5.64
N PRO A 212 -21.93 -5.22 -5.12
CA PRO A 212 -22.67 -4.70 -3.98
C PRO A 212 -21.80 -4.81 -2.71
N LEU A 213 -21.10 -3.73 -2.37
CA LEU A 213 -20.39 -3.55 -1.09
C LEU A 213 -21.35 -3.30 0.10
N HIS A 214 -22.55 -3.86 0.05
CA HIS A 214 -23.51 -3.85 1.16
C HIS A 214 -24.05 -5.27 1.38
N ALA A 215 -23.29 -6.10 2.09
CA ALA A 215 -23.86 -7.19 2.86
C ALA A 215 -24.72 -6.57 3.98
N LYS A 216 -25.98 -6.28 3.65
CA LYS A 216 -27.00 -5.94 4.65
C LYS A 216 -27.07 -7.10 5.63
N HIS A 217 -26.90 -6.78 6.91
CA HIS A 217 -27.15 -7.67 8.04
C HIS A 217 -28.49 -8.40 7.85
N CYS A 218 -28.44 -9.72 7.65
CA CYS A 218 -29.59 -10.57 7.87
C CYS A 218 -29.74 -10.75 9.38
N ARG A 219 -30.67 -10.00 10.00
CA ARG A 219 -31.20 -10.39 11.31
C ARG A 219 -32.09 -11.61 11.13
N PRO A 220 -31.95 -12.67 11.94
CA PRO A 220 -32.91 -13.76 11.92
C PRO A 220 -34.22 -13.28 12.56
N ARG A 221 -35.32 -13.33 11.81
CA ARG A 221 -36.68 -13.34 12.38
C ARG A 221 -36.97 -14.77 12.81
N CYS A 222 -37.00 -15.01 14.12
CA CYS A 222 -37.64 -16.20 14.67
C CYS A 222 -39.16 -16.00 14.61
N HIS A 223 -39.86 -16.99 14.05
CA HIS A 223 -41.26 -17.30 14.35
C HIS A 223 -41.27 -18.51 15.28
#